data_AF-A0A0T1T6Z7-F1
#
_entry.id   AF-A0A0T1T6Z7-F1
#
_cell.length_a   1.000
_cell.length_b   1.000
_cell.length_c   1.000
_cell.angle_alpha   90.00
_cell.angle_beta   90.00
_cell.angle_gamma   90.00
#
_symmetry.space_group_name_H-M   'P 1'
#
loop_
_entity.id
_entity.type
_entity.pdbx_description
1 polymer ?
#
loop_
_entity_poly.entity_id
_entity_poly.type
_entity_poly.pdbx_seq_one_letter_code
_entity_poly.pdbx_strand_id
1 'polypeptide(L)'
;MSTRRTFEDRLLDELKREIELREAGVRRTGPATAGPGGGGARAAVRRLFTPPRIAVVAVACAVAWFGAAVVPGSSAYSTAYAVERHGDGTVTLTVKDRTIGVAAQRELATRVRPWGIEVTIDVLAPGYVCERSFTPFSAWAVDGNGDRAPVVPIKAGWDFTLRRGNVLTFENMEGMSRPRAVELYSTRSQAEPCVPLKVTLPDD
;
A
#
# COMPACT_ATOMS: atom_id res chain seq x y z
N MET A 1 43.88 9.92 -21.08
CA MET A 1 42.41 9.93 -20.91
C MET A 1 42.11 9.46 -19.50
N SER A 2 41.60 10.34 -18.62
CA SER A 2 41.28 10.01 -17.23
C SER A 2 39.83 9.57 -17.14
N THR A 3 39.58 8.28 -16.92
CA THR A 3 38.26 7.72 -16.61
C THR A 3 37.87 8.11 -15.19
N ARG A 4 37.28 9.30 -15.01
CA ARG A 4 36.66 9.64 -13.72
C ARG A 4 35.48 8.70 -13.49
N ARG A 5 35.53 7.90 -12.43
CA ARG A 5 34.37 7.12 -11.97
C ARG A 5 33.23 8.10 -11.68
N THR A 6 32.07 7.81 -12.27
CA THR A 6 30.87 8.60 -12.02
C THR A 6 30.33 8.29 -10.62
N PHE A 7 29.42 9.12 -10.14
CA PHE A 7 28.71 8.86 -8.88
C PHE A 7 27.99 7.50 -8.92
N GLU A 8 27.43 7.14 -10.08
CA GLU A 8 26.74 5.87 -10.32
C GLU A 8 27.69 4.68 -10.20
N ASP A 9 28.91 4.78 -10.76
CA ASP A 9 29.93 3.73 -10.63
C ASP A 9 30.34 3.51 -9.17
N ARG A 10 30.47 4.60 -8.41
CA ARG A 10 30.80 4.54 -6.98
C ARG A 10 29.67 3.92 -6.15
N LEU A 11 28.42 4.20 -6.51
CA LEU A 11 27.24 3.63 -5.86
C LEU A 11 27.13 2.12 -6.13
N LEU A 12 27.36 1.71 -7.38
CA LEU A 12 27.33 0.31 -7.79
C LEU A 12 28.44 -0.51 -7.13
N ASP A 13 29.65 0.05 -7.02
CA ASP A 13 30.76 -0.62 -6.34
C ASP A 13 30.50 -0.80 -4.84
N GLU A 14 29.92 0.20 -4.18
CA GLU A 14 29.58 0.10 -2.75
C GLU A 14 28.45 -0.93 -2.52
N LEU A 15 27.45 -0.96 -3.40
CA LEU A 15 26.36 -1.93 -3.31
C LEU A 15 26.86 -3.37 -3.50
N LYS A 16 27.74 -3.60 -4.48
CA LYS A 16 28.37 -4.92 -4.69
C LYS A 16 29.17 -5.35 -3.47
N ARG A 17 29.97 -4.44 -2.90
CA ARG A 17 30.76 -4.70 -1.69
C ARG A 17 29.87 -5.07 -0.50
N GLU A 18 28.71 -4.42 -0.33
CA GLU A 18 27.82 -4.75 0.78
C GLU A 18 27.10 -6.10 0.59
N ILE A 19 26.76 -6.47 -0.64
CA ILE A 19 26.23 -7.81 -0.96
C ILE A 19 27.26 -8.88 -0.64
N GLU A 20 28.51 -8.71 -1.09
CA GLU A 20 29.60 -9.64 -0.81
C GLU A 20 29.88 -9.80 0.69
N LEU A 21 29.82 -8.70 1.46
CA LEU A 21 29.96 -8.73 2.92
C LEU A 21 28.82 -9.50 3.60
N ARG A 22 27.58 -9.34 3.12
CA ARG A 22 26.42 -10.10 3.63
C ARG A 22 26.54 -11.58 3.29
N GLU A 23 26.97 -11.92 2.08
CA GLU A 23 27.20 -13.31 1.66
C GLU A 23 28.36 -13.97 2.43
N ALA A 24 29.43 -13.22 2.70
CA ALA A 24 30.54 -13.69 3.52
C ALA A 24 30.16 -13.87 5.00
N GLY A 25 29.30 -12.99 5.53
CA GLY A 25 28.74 -13.09 6.89
C GLY A 25 27.83 -14.31 7.07
N VAL A 26 27.04 -14.65 6.04
CA VAL A 26 26.19 -15.86 6.03
C VAL A 26 27.03 -17.15 6.03
N ARG A 27 28.25 -17.14 5.48
CA ARG A 27 29.16 -18.31 5.47
C ARG A 27 30.00 -18.47 6.75
N ARG A 28 29.99 -17.51 7.68
CA ARG A 28 30.91 -17.52 8.85
C ARG A 28 30.32 -18.06 10.15
N THR A 29 29.06 -18.50 10.16
CA THR A 29 28.46 -19.17 11.34
C THR A 29 28.58 -20.69 11.20
N GLY A 30 29.83 -21.17 11.11
CA GLY A 30 30.18 -22.56 11.33
C GLY A 30 30.45 -22.81 12.82
N PRO A 31 30.12 -23.99 13.37
CA PRO A 31 30.24 -24.29 14.79
C PRO A 31 31.71 -24.25 15.23
N ALA A 32 31.94 -23.60 16.37
CA ALA A 32 33.23 -23.47 17.01
C ALA A 32 33.85 -24.86 17.30
N THR A 33 35.01 -25.09 16.71
CA THR A 33 35.98 -26.12 17.07
C THR A 33 36.57 -25.80 18.45
N ALA A 34 36.31 -26.65 19.45
CA ALA A 34 37.14 -26.77 20.65
C ALA A 34 38.03 -28.02 20.49
N GLY A 35 39.33 -27.82 20.67
CA GLY A 35 40.40 -28.67 20.16
C GLY A 35 40.70 -29.99 20.90
N PRO A 36 41.78 -30.68 20.49
CA PRO A 36 42.12 -32.04 20.88
C PRO A 36 43.03 -32.10 22.11
N GLY A 37 42.87 -33.13 22.95
CA GLY A 37 43.93 -33.54 23.89
C GLY A 37 43.48 -34.40 25.08
N GLY A 38 43.93 -35.66 25.10
CA GLY A 38 44.47 -36.29 26.31
C GLY A 38 43.59 -37.24 27.14
N GLY A 39 43.68 -38.55 26.86
CA GLY A 39 43.92 -39.66 27.83
C GLY A 39 42.95 -39.93 28.99
N GLY A 40 42.35 -41.13 29.02
CA GLY A 40 41.77 -41.71 30.24
C GLY A 40 40.84 -42.91 29.97
N ALA A 41 41.04 -44.01 30.69
CA ALA A 41 40.58 -45.36 30.35
C ALA A 41 39.22 -45.79 30.94
N ARG A 42 38.65 -46.84 30.32
CA ARG A 42 37.65 -47.82 30.82
C ARG A 42 36.22 -47.32 31.14
N ALA A 43 35.23 -47.85 30.43
CA ALA A 43 34.49 -49.07 30.84
C ALA A 43 33.39 -49.42 29.82
N ALA A 44 33.06 -50.71 29.78
CA ALA A 44 32.25 -51.42 28.79
C ALA A 44 30.75 -51.14 28.89
N VAL A 45 30.03 -51.18 27.74
CA VAL A 45 28.77 -51.94 27.58
C VAL A 45 28.64 -52.42 26.13
N ARG A 46 28.47 -53.73 25.96
CA ARG A 46 28.17 -54.44 24.70
C ARG A 46 26.72 -54.20 24.26
N ARG A 47 26.45 -54.10 22.95
CA ARG A 47 25.30 -54.76 22.27
C ARG A 47 25.35 -54.63 20.74
N LEU A 48 25.69 -55.77 20.13
CA LEU A 48 25.09 -56.46 18.97
C LEU A 48 24.57 -55.65 17.76
N PHE A 49 25.26 -55.91 16.64
CA PHE A 49 24.93 -55.83 15.22
C PHE A 49 23.46 -55.74 14.78
N THR A 50 23.17 -54.74 13.95
CA THR A 50 22.35 -54.85 12.71
C THR A 50 22.66 -53.67 11.75
N PRO A 51 23.08 -53.91 10.49
CA PRO A 51 22.75 -53.07 9.34
C PRO A 51 21.85 -53.88 8.35
N PRO A 52 21.30 -53.34 7.25
CA PRO A 52 21.07 -51.95 6.82
C PRO A 52 19.58 -51.71 6.43
N ARG A 53 19.13 -50.44 6.33
CA ARG A 53 18.16 -49.97 5.31
C ARG A 53 17.96 -48.47 5.43
N ILE A 54 18.21 -47.80 4.30
CA ILE A 54 18.03 -46.37 4.05
C ILE A 54 16.53 -46.03 4.18
N ALA A 55 16.21 -45.06 5.02
CA ALA A 55 14.97 -44.30 4.91
C ALA A 55 15.28 -42.83 5.21
N VAL A 56 15.50 -42.10 4.12
CA VAL A 56 15.55 -40.64 4.06
C VAL A 56 14.14 -40.12 4.32
N VAL A 57 13.92 -39.43 5.44
CA VAL A 57 12.85 -38.42 5.55
C VAL A 57 13.35 -37.30 6.48
N ALA A 58 13.98 -36.29 5.88
CA ALA A 58 14.14 -35.00 6.51
C ALA A 58 12.94 -34.14 6.08
N VAL A 59 12.02 -33.87 7.00
CA VAL A 59 11.08 -32.75 6.88
C VAL A 59 11.27 -31.89 8.10
N ALA A 60 12.33 -31.08 8.07
CA ALA A 60 12.42 -29.88 8.88
C ALA A 60 11.85 -28.76 8.03
N CYS A 61 10.72 -28.19 8.47
CA CYS A 61 10.09 -27.04 7.83
C CYS A 61 11.08 -25.88 7.73
N ALA A 62 11.68 -25.70 6.56
CA ALA A 62 12.29 -24.45 6.18
C ALA A 62 11.15 -23.46 5.92
N VAL A 63 10.84 -22.62 6.91
CA VAL A 63 10.10 -21.38 6.64
C VAL A 63 11.07 -20.48 5.89
N ALA A 64 11.11 -20.67 4.58
CA ALA A 64 11.78 -19.78 3.66
C ALA A 64 10.99 -18.46 3.64
N TRP A 65 11.30 -17.55 4.56
CA TRP A 65 11.00 -16.13 4.38
C TRP A 65 11.97 -15.59 3.32
N PHE A 66 11.75 -16.00 2.07
CA PHE A 66 12.05 -15.10 0.98
C PHE A 66 11.01 -14.00 1.06
N GLY A 67 11.39 -12.90 1.69
CA GLY A 67 10.84 -11.61 1.30
C GLY A 67 11.14 -11.47 -0.19
N ALA A 68 10.21 -11.92 -1.02
CA ALA A 68 10.09 -11.40 -2.35
C ALA A 68 9.95 -9.89 -2.14
N ALA A 69 11.06 -9.18 -2.32
CA ALA A 69 10.99 -7.82 -2.83
C ALA A 69 10.17 -7.98 -4.11
N VAL A 70 8.85 -7.79 -3.97
CA VAL A 70 7.99 -7.54 -5.10
C VAL A 70 8.65 -6.33 -5.71
N VAL A 71 9.39 -6.56 -6.81
CA VAL A 71 9.78 -5.52 -7.76
C VAL A 71 8.58 -4.60 -7.80
N PRO A 72 8.71 -3.29 -7.48
CA PRO A 72 7.58 -2.38 -7.52
C PRO A 72 6.89 -2.61 -8.86
N GLY A 73 5.76 -3.32 -8.78
CA GLY A 73 5.14 -3.87 -9.95
C GLY A 73 4.76 -2.64 -10.74
N SER A 74 5.32 -2.52 -11.93
CA SER A 74 4.95 -1.52 -12.92
C SER A 74 3.45 -1.63 -13.13
N SER A 75 2.68 -0.98 -12.27
CA SER A 75 1.25 -0.81 -12.47
C SER A 75 1.18 0.12 -13.65
N ALA A 76 0.61 -0.36 -14.75
CA ALA A 76 0.17 0.45 -15.87
C ALA A 76 -0.20 1.85 -15.36
N TYR A 77 0.58 2.84 -15.76
CA TYR A 77 0.55 4.20 -15.22
C TYR A 77 -0.88 4.74 -15.34
N SER A 78 -1.68 4.62 -14.27
CA SER A 78 -2.80 5.51 -14.09
C SER A 78 -2.19 6.83 -13.65
N THR A 79 -2.27 7.84 -14.50
CA THR A 79 -1.66 9.15 -14.25
C THR A 79 -2.25 9.81 -12.99
N ALA A 80 -3.49 9.47 -12.65
CA ALA A 80 -4.23 10.06 -11.54
C ALA A 80 -3.90 9.42 -10.17
N TYR A 81 -3.57 8.13 -10.10
CA TYR A 81 -3.35 7.44 -8.83
C TYR A 81 -2.36 6.25 -8.94
N ALA A 82 -1.72 5.93 -7.82
CA ALA A 82 -0.90 4.74 -7.64
C ALA A 82 -1.44 3.93 -6.46
N VAL A 83 -1.34 2.59 -6.57
CA VAL A 83 -1.78 1.69 -5.50
C VAL A 83 -0.73 0.63 -5.25
N GLU A 84 -0.26 0.56 -4.02
CA GLU A 84 0.81 -0.34 -3.59
C GLU A 84 0.30 -1.23 -2.47
N ARG A 85 0.36 -2.55 -2.68
CA ARG A 85 -0.01 -3.52 -1.65
C ARG A 85 1.23 -3.97 -0.88
N HIS A 86 1.12 -3.98 0.44
CA HIS A 86 2.19 -4.34 1.35
C HIS A 86 2.04 -5.78 1.87
N GLY A 87 3.14 -6.34 2.34
CA GLY A 87 3.18 -7.72 2.88
C GLY A 87 2.36 -7.93 4.16
N ASP A 88 2.05 -6.84 4.87
CA ASP A 88 1.19 -6.83 6.07
C ASP A 88 -0.31 -6.79 5.75
N GLY A 89 -0.68 -6.82 4.47
CA GLY A 89 -2.06 -6.77 4.00
C GLY A 89 -2.65 -5.35 3.91
N THR A 90 -1.86 -4.31 4.18
CA THR A 90 -2.25 -2.93 3.92
C THR A 90 -2.05 -2.55 2.45
N VAL A 91 -2.73 -1.49 2.04
CA VAL A 91 -2.67 -0.94 0.68
C VAL A 91 -2.46 0.56 0.80
N THR A 92 -1.37 1.08 0.23
CA THR A 92 -1.17 2.52 0.10
C THR A 92 -1.80 2.99 -1.19
N LEU A 93 -2.72 3.94 -1.08
CA LEU A 93 -3.28 4.68 -2.19
C LEU A 93 -2.68 6.09 -2.19
N THR A 94 -1.95 6.38 -3.26
CA THR A 94 -1.35 7.70 -3.50
C THR A 94 -2.04 8.33 -4.69
N VAL A 95 -2.62 9.51 -4.50
CA VAL A 95 -3.27 10.24 -5.59
C VAL A 95 -2.36 11.36 -6.08
N LYS A 96 -1.82 11.18 -7.28
CA LYS A 96 -0.77 12.04 -7.86
C LYS A 96 -1.32 13.39 -8.29
N ASP A 97 -2.53 13.38 -8.82
CA ASP A 97 -3.27 14.58 -9.17
C ASP A 97 -4.60 14.53 -8.44
N ARG A 98 -4.96 15.63 -7.77
CA ARG A 98 -6.25 15.79 -7.08
C ARG A 98 -7.44 15.65 -8.05
N THR A 99 -7.18 15.54 -9.35
CA THR A 99 -8.11 15.23 -10.43
C THR A 99 -8.19 13.72 -10.74
N ILE A 100 -8.76 12.93 -9.83
CA ILE A 100 -9.19 11.56 -10.18
C ILE A 100 -10.62 11.59 -10.71
N GLY A 101 -10.79 11.47 -12.03
CA GLY A 101 -12.12 11.44 -12.65
C GLY A 101 -12.92 10.18 -12.31
N VAL A 102 -14.24 10.24 -12.46
CA VAL A 102 -15.17 9.12 -12.14
C VAL A 102 -14.78 7.80 -12.81
N ALA A 103 -14.29 7.82 -14.05
CA ALA A 103 -13.82 6.61 -14.73
C ALA A 103 -12.61 5.97 -14.03
N ALA A 104 -11.64 6.79 -13.63
CA ALA A 104 -10.46 6.33 -12.88
C ALA A 104 -10.83 5.85 -11.47
N GLN A 105 -11.81 6.48 -10.82
CA GLN A 105 -12.35 6.01 -9.53
C GLN A 105 -12.99 4.61 -9.65
N ARG A 106 -13.72 4.34 -10.74
CA ARG A 106 -14.30 3.00 -11.02
C ARG A 106 -13.21 1.95 -11.29
N GLU A 107 -12.14 2.34 -11.99
CA GLU A 107 -10.98 1.46 -12.19
C GLU A 107 -10.31 1.14 -10.85
N LEU A 108 -10.08 2.17 -10.01
CA LEU A 108 -9.55 2.01 -8.67
C LEU A 108 -10.43 1.05 -7.85
N ALA A 109 -11.75 1.23 -7.87
CA ALA A 109 -12.71 0.34 -7.19
C ALA A 109 -12.53 -1.12 -7.61
N THR A 110 -12.37 -1.37 -8.91
CA THR A 110 -12.12 -2.72 -9.44
C THR A 110 -10.80 -3.29 -8.93
N ARG A 111 -9.75 -2.45 -8.88
CA ARG A 111 -8.40 -2.85 -8.48
C ARG A 111 -8.30 -3.21 -7.00
N VAL A 112 -8.98 -2.46 -6.12
CA VAL A 112 -8.87 -2.64 -4.66
C VAL A 112 -9.89 -3.63 -4.08
N ARG A 113 -10.97 -3.92 -4.82
CA ARG A 113 -12.01 -4.87 -4.38
C ARG A 113 -11.49 -6.26 -4.00
N PRO A 114 -10.56 -6.90 -4.74
CA PRO A 114 -9.98 -8.19 -4.33
C PRO A 114 -9.26 -8.16 -2.98
N TRP A 115 -8.84 -6.98 -2.52
CA TRP A 115 -8.20 -6.78 -1.23
C TRP A 115 -9.20 -6.53 -0.11
N GLY A 116 -10.50 -6.57 -0.43
CA GLY A 116 -11.62 -6.36 0.49
C GLY A 116 -11.78 -4.90 0.90
N ILE A 117 -11.36 -3.97 0.06
CA ILE A 117 -11.63 -2.54 0.19
C ILE A 117 -12.84 -2.22 -0.68
N GLU A 118 -13.83 -1.53 -0.12
CA GLU A 118 -14.99 -1.05 -0.85
C GLU A 118 -14.75 0.39 -1.32
N VAL A 119 -15.23 0.71 -2.52
CA VAL A 119 -15.17 2.07 -3.05
C VAL A 119 -16.56 2.48 -3.49
N THR A 120 -17.03 3.61 -2.96
CA THR A 120 -18.32 4.22 -3.26
C THR A 120 -18.09 5.51 -4.03
N ILE A 121 -18.91 5.75 -5.05
CA ILE A 121 -18.75 6.86 -6.00
C ILE A 121 -20.11 7.54 -6.13
N ASP A 122 -20.25 8.67 -5.46
CA ASP A 122 -21.42 9.54 -5.53
C ASP A 122 -21.19 10.56 -6.66
N VAL A 123 -22.16 10.70 -7.57
CA VAL A 123 -22.15 11.73 -8.63
C VAL A 123 -23.42 12.54 -8.49
N LEU A 124 -23.27 13.81 -8.12
CA LEU A 124 -24.35 14.72 -7.80
C LEU A 124 -24.54 15.76 -8.90
N ALA A 125 -25.78 16.19 -9.10
CA ALA A 125 -26.08 17.33 -9.95
C ALA A 125 -25.42 18.61 -9.40
N PRO A 126 -25.16 19.62 -10.25
CA PRO A 126 -24.62 20.89 -9.79
C PRO A 126 -25.46 21.52 -8.66
N GLY A 127 -24.80 22.02 -7.62
CA GLY A 127 -25.46 22.63 -6.45
C GLY A 127 -25.95 21.65 -5.40
N TYR A 128 -25.71 20.35 -5.56
CA TYR A 128 -25.97 19.34 -4.53
C TYR A 128 -24.68 18.88 -3.86
N VAL A 129 -24.79 18.54 -2.57
CA VAL A 129 -23.73 17.90 -1.78
C VAL A 129 -24.31 16.73 -0.99
N CYS A 130 -23.48 15.80 -0.53
CA CYS A 130 -23.95 14.80 0.43
C CYS A 130 -24.15 15.46 1.80
N GLU A 131 -25.21 15.07 2.53
CA GLU A 131 -25.49 15.53 3.89
C GLU A 131 -24.27 15.37 4.82
N ARG A 132 -23.64 14.19 4.78
CA ARG A 132 -22.43 13.85 5.58
C ARG A 132 -21.22 14.78 5.35
N SER A 133 -21.20 15.50 4.24
CA SER A 133 -20.11 16.39 3.83
C SER A 133 -20.55 17.86 3.71
N PHE A 134 -21.79 18.17 4.09
CA PHE A 134 -22.30 19.53 4.13
C PHE A 134 -21.64 20.31 5.28
N THR A 135 -21.25 21.55 4.99
CA THR A 135 -20.74 22.49 5.98
C THR A 135 -21.59 23.75 5.93
N PRO A 136 -22.21 24.19 7.04
CA PRO A 136 -23.15 25.31 7.06
C PRO A 136 -22.51 26.68 6.75
N PHE A 137 -21.18 26.74 6.65
CA PHE A 137 -20.41 27.96 6.35
C PHE A 137 -20.01 28.07 4.87
N SER A 138 -20.88 27.68 3.93
CA SER A 138 -20.62 27.90 2.51
C SER A 138 -20.43 29.39 2.24
N ALA A 139 -19.26 29.76 1.72
CA ALA A 139 -19.03 31.11 1.19
C ALA A 139 -19.87 31.31 -0.07
N TRP A 140 -20.05 32.56 -0.51
CA TRP A 140 -20.82 32.89 -1.71
C TRP A 140 -19.90 33.44 -2.79
N ALA A 141 -20.16 33.07 -4.04
CA ALA A 141 -19.48 33.63 -5.21
C ALA A 141 -20.53 34.14 -6.20
N VAL A 142 -20.10 35.01 -7.09
CA VAL A 142 -20.87 35.42 -8.26
C VAL A 142 -20.38 34.58 -9.43
N ASP A 143 -21.28 33.89 -10.11
CA ASP A 143 -20.94 33.08 -11.27
C ASP A 143 -20.68 33.94 -12.52
N GLY A 144 -20.40 33.29 -13.66
CA GLY A 144 -20.14 33.99 -14.92
C GLY A 144 -21.33 34.78 -15.48
N ASN A 145 -22.53 34.55 -14.97
CA ASN A 145 -23.76 35.23 -15.37
C ASN A 145 -24.14 36.38 -14.43
N GLY A 146 -23.40 36.58 -13.34
CA GLY A 146 -23.73 37.59 -12.33
C GLY A 146 -24.63 37.07 -11.21
N ASP A 147 -24.97 35.78 -11.20
CA ASP A 147 -25.84 35.18 -10.20
C ASP A 147 -25.04 34.76 -8.96
N ARG A 148 -25.63 34.94 -7.77
CA ARG A 148 -25.02 34.44 -6.52
C ARG A 148 -25.15 32.93 -6.48
N ALA A 149 -24.03 32.24 -6.31
CA ALA A 149 -23.96 30.80 -6.16
C ALA A 149 -23.23 30.42 -4.86
N PRO A 150 -23.67 29.36 -4.16
CA PRO A 150 -22.91 28.80 -3.05
C PRO A 150 -21.54 28.29 -3.51
N VAL A 151 -20.49 28.74 -2.84
CA VAL A 151 -19.16 28.14 -2.92
C VAL A 151 -19.16 26.89 -2.06
N VAL A 152 -19.15 25.78 -2.76
CA VAL A 152 -19.08 24.47 -2.17
C VAL A 152 -17.60 24.14 -1.89
N PRO A 153 -17.17 24.03 -0.62
CA PRO A 153 -15.77 23.79 -0.31
C PRO A 153 -15.34 22.39 -0.79
N ILE A 154 -14.12 22.32 -1.31
CA ILE A 154 -13.50 21.09 -1.79
C ILE A 154 -12.50 20.63 -0.73
N LYS A 155 -12.74 19.46 -0.13
CA LYS A 155 -11.77 18.84 0.78
C LYS A 155 -10.71 18.13 -0.07
N ALA A 156 -9.47 18.63 -0.13
CA ALA A 156 -8.44 18.06 -1.03
C ALA A 156 -7.04 17.91 -0.41
N GLY A 157 -6.40 16.78 -0.74
CA GLY A 157 -5.07 16.35 -0.31
C GLY A 157 -5.17 15.09 0.55
N TRP A 158 -4.84 13.93 0.00
CA TRP A 158 -4.96 12.66 0.72
C TRP A 158 -4.06 11.56 0.15
N ASP A 159 -3.28 10.98 1.04
CA ASP A 159 -2.67 9.65 0.90
C ASP A 159 -3.35 8.76 1.93
N PHE A 160 -3.92 7.64 1.50
CA PHE A 160 -4.62 6.73 2.40
C PHE A 160 -3.84 5.43 2.56
N THR A 161 -3.68 5.00 3.81
CA THR A 161 -3.37 3.62 4.13
C THR A 161 -4.68 2.85 4.32
N LEU A 162 -5.03 2.06 3.33
CA LEU A 162 -6.23 1.25 3.29
C LEU A 162 -5.97 -0.14 3.87
N ARG A 163 -7.01 -0.70 4.49
CA ARG A 163 -7.06 -2.05 5.05
C ARG A 163 -8.31 -2.76 4.54
N ARG A 164 -8.26 -4.09 4.58
CA ARG A 164 -9.45 -4.91 4.36
C ARG A 164 -10.60 -4.45 5.29
N GLY A 165 -11.78 -4.26 4.72
CA GLY A 165 -12.98 -3.76 5.40
C GLY A 165 -13.17 -2.25 5.35
N ASN A 166 -12.16 -1.48 4.92
CA ASN A 166 -12.32 -0.05 4.73
C ASN A 166 -13.25 0.29 3.56
N VAL A 167 -13.88 1.46 3.65
CA VAL A 167 -14.68 2.04 2.58
C VAL A 167 -14.09 3.40 2.21
N LEU A 168 -13.71 3.56 0.95
CA LEU A 168 -13.26 4.84 0.39
C LEU A 168 -14.39 5.45 -0.43
N THR A 169 -14.86 6.63 -0.04
CA THR A 169 -15.97 7.30 -0.73
C THR A 169 -15.50 8.52 -1.49
N PHE A 170 -15.91 8.62 -2.75
CA PHE A 170 -15.73 9.79 -3.60
C PHE A 170 -17.06 10.50 -3.78
N GLU A 171 -17.11 11.78 -3.45
CA GLU A 171 -18.22 12.65 -3.79
C GLU A 171 -17.82 13.52 -4.98
N ASN A 172 -18.53 13.38 -6.09
CA ASN A 172 -18.30 14.10 -7.33
C ASN A 172 -19.50 15.01 -7.64
N MET A 173 -19.22 16.14 -8.29
CA MET A 173 -20.24 16.95 -8.93
C MET A 173 -20.14 16.74 -10.44
N GLU A 174 -21.28 16.60 -11.10
CA GLU A 174 -21.37 16.48 -12.55
C GLU A 174 -20.69 17.69 -13.23
N GLY A 175 -19.94 17.41 -14.31
CA GLY A 175 -19.15 18.43 -15.01
C GLY A 175 -17.82 18.80 -14.34
N MET A 176 -17.51 18.31 -13.13
CA MET A 176 -16.23 18.55 -12.48
C MET A 176 -15.21 17.44 -12.77
N SER A 177 -13.95 17.83 -13.00
CA SER A 177 -12.84 16.91 -13.25
C SER A 177 -12.19 16.33 -11.98
N ARG A 178 -12.56 16.86 -10.81
CA ARG A 178 -12.07 16.41 -9.50
C ARG A 178 -13.23 16.11 -8.55
N PRO A 179 -13.06 15.14 -7.64
CA PRO A 179 -14.02 14.95 -6.56
C PRO A 179 -14.08 16.20 -5.69
N ARG A 180 -15.28 16.49 -5.19
CA ARG A 180 -15.53 17.53 -4.20
C ARG A 180 -14.99 17.12 -2.83
N ALA A 181 -15.27 15.87 -2.42
CA ALA A 181 -14.83 15.32 -1.15
C ALA A 181 -14.39 13.87 -1.33
N VAL A 182 -13.43 13.47 -0.50
CA VAL A 182 -12.99 12.08 -0.40
C VAL A 182 -12.87 11.72 1.06
N GLU A 183 -13.53 10.63 1.45
CA GLU A 183 -13.68 10.23 2.85
C GLU A 183 -13.33 8.75 3.00
N LEU A 184 -12.53 8.44 4.04
CA LEU A 184 -12.12 7.09 4.37
C LEU A 184 -12.82 6.65 5.65
N TYR A 185 -13.57 5.56 5.57
CA TYR A 185 -14.20 4.92 6.71
C TYR A 185 -13.49 3.62 7.06
N SER A 186 -13.40 3.34 8.36
CA SER A 186 -12.75 2.12 8.84
C SER A 186 -13.56 0.86 8.49
N THR A 187 -14.89 1.00 8.43
CA THR A 187 -15.83 -0.11 8.21
C THR A 187 -17.04 0.35 7.39
N ARG A 188 -17.74 -0.61 6.77
CA ARG A 188 -18.96 -0.36 6.01
C ARG A 188 -20.11 0.20 6.84
N SER A 189 -20.22 -0.18 8.11
CA SER A 189 -21.26 0.35 9.02
C SER A 189 -21.10 1.84 9.34
N GLN A 190 -19.88 2.39 9.18
CA GLN A 190 -19.63 3.83 9.34
C GLN A 190 -19.86 4.62 8.05
N ALA A 191 -19.83 3.95 6.90
CA ALA A 191 -20.02 4.60 5.61
C ALA A 191 -21.51 4.83 5.38
N GLU A 192 -21.97 6.03 5.73
CA GLU A 192 -23.34 6.46 5.46
C GLU A 192 -23.56 6.69 3.95
N PRO A 193 -24.69 6.25 3.38
CA PRO A 193 -25.05 6.57 2.00
C PRO A 193 -25.14 8.08 1.79
N CYS A 194 -24.83 8.54 0.57
CA CYS A 194 -25.05 9.94 0.22
C CYS A 194 -26.55 10.25 0.17
N VAL A 195 -27.01 11.14 1.05
CA VAL A 195 -28.30 11.82 0.94
C VAL A 195 -28.04 13.18 0.29
N PRO A 196 -28.48 13.41 -0.96
CA PRO A 196 -28.25 14.68 -1.64
C PRO A 196 -29.02 15.83 -0.98
N LEU A 197 -28.30 16.87 -0.59
CA LEU A 197 -28.84 18.14 -0.12
C LEU A 197 -28.58 19.23 -1.16
N LYS A 198 -29.62 19.96 -1.54
CA LYS A 198 -29.49 21.14 -2.37
C LYS A 198 -28.91 22.27 -1.52
N VAL A 199 -27.79 22.83 -1.94
CA VAL A 199 -27.23 24.02 -1.31
C VAL A 199 -28.02 25.22 -1.81
N THR A 200 -28.90 25.76 -0.96
CA THR A 200 -29.69 26.96 -1.26
C THR A 200 -29.00 28.20 -0.68
N LEU A 201 -29.23 29.34 -1.33
CA LEU A 201 -28.96 30.63 -0.71
C LEU A 201 -29.83 30.76 0.55
N PRO A 202 -29.34 31.30 1.67
CA PRO A 202 -30.21 31.73 2.76
C PRO A 202 -31.15 32.80 2.20
N ASP A 203 -32.42 32.72 2.59
CA ASP A 203 -33.36 33.82 2.38
C ASP A 203 -32.87 35.00 3.25
N ASP A 204 -32.60 36.14 2.62
CA ASP A 204 -32.16 37.39 3.26
C ASP A 204 -33.20 37.92 4.26
#